data_AF-A0A182ETB4-F1
#
_entry.id   AF-A0A182ETB4-F1
#
_cell.length_a   1.000
_cell.length_b   1.000
_cell.length_c   1.000
_cell.angle_alpha   90.00
_cell.angle_beta   90.00
_cell.angle_gamma   90.00
#
_symmetry.space_group_name_H-M   'P 1'
#
loop_
_entity.id
_entity.type
_entity.pdbx_description
1 polymer ?
#
loop_
_entity_poly.entity_id
_entity_poly.type
_entity_poly.pdbx_seq_one_letter_code
_entity_poly.pdbx_strand_id
1 'polypeptide(L)'
;MLDMIKYNNRLIVRRSLTNHSLIDALNIKNFPTMAIFKYQHLKPLYVAELGRILFGELEHFLANKDSENEIVENTTQNLSLCERDIVKCRQRFFVSESDMLKAMRYAIFDEVIRSDSLADSNLTAIRDFLDMLAKNFPTTTIYYNITDENKKLSNSERAVNLFGKMRDYLDERGLQNIIPMEEYKEKFLNLEV
;
A
#
# COMPACT_ATOMS: atom_id res chain seq x y z
N MET A 1 4.59 2.26 5.39
CA MET A 1 4.83 3.72 5.42
C MET A 1 3.72 4.33 6.24
N LEU A 2 4.01 5.21 7.21
CA LEU A 2 2.93 5.93 7.88
C LEU A 2 2.19 6.78 6.84
N ASP A 3 0.95 6.43 6.55
CA ASP A 3 0.10 7.20 5.64
C ASP A 3 -0.49 8.38 6.41
N MET A 4 0.09 9.57 6.19
CA MET A 4 -0.33 10.82 6.83
C MET A 4 -1.01 11.76 5.82
N ILE A 5 -1.44 11.25 4.67
CA ILE A 5 -2.00 12.05 3.58
C ILE A 5 -3.25 12.82 4.04
N LYS A 6 -4.02 12.27 4.98
CA LYS A 6 -5.18 12.94 5.61
C LYS A 6 -4.83 14.29 6.26
N TYR A 7 -3.59 14.44 6.73
CA TYR A 7 -3.10 15.64 7.42
C TYR A 7 -2.17 16.49 6.55
N ASN A 8 -2.13 16.30 5.22
CA ASN A 8 -1.21 17.02 4.32
C ASN A 8 -1.42 18.55 4.30
N ASN A 9 -2.59 19.02 4.74
CA ASN A 9 -2.86 20.46 4.92
C ASN A 9 -2.24 21.05 6.21
N ARG A 10 -1.75 20.21 7.13
CA ARG A 10 -1.23 20.61 8.44
C ARG A 10 0.17 20.08 8.74
N LEU A 11 0.56 18.98 8.09
CA LEU A 11 1.80 18.27 8.34
C LEU A 11 2.50 17.94 7.03
N ILE A 12 3.83 18.04 7.05
CA ILE A 12 4.69 17.57 5.97
C ILE A 12 5.52 16.42 6.52
N VAL A 13 5.47 15.27 5.85
CA VAL A 13 6.26 14.10 6.23
C VAL A 13 7.38 13.93 5.23
N ARG A 14 8.61 13.78 5.73
CA ARG A 14 9.78 13.44 4.91
C ARG A 14 10.48 12.22 5.48
N ARG A 15 10.89 11.33 4.58
CA ARG A 15 11.76 10.20 4.92
C ARG A 15 13.20 10.66 4.86
N SER A 16 13.98 10.23 5.84
CA SER A 16 15.43 10.42 5.87
C SER A 16 16.09 9.05 5.92
N LEU A 17 17.11 8.85 5.10
CA LEU A 17 17.92 7.63 5.11
C LEU A 17 18.96 7.69 6.23
N THR A 18 19.50 6.53 6.61
CA THR A 18 20.48 6.37 7.72
C THR A 18 21.78 7.16 7.53
N ASN A 19 22.08 7.61 6.32
CA ASN A 19 23.28 8.37 5.97
C ASN A 19 23.08 9.89 5.94
N HIS A 20 21.90 10.39 6.34
CA HIS A 20 21.63 11.83 6.32
C HIS A 20 22.20 12.52 7.56
N SER A 21 22.82 13.69 7.37
CA SER A 21 23.35 14.56 8.44
C SER A 21 22.36 14.94 9.56
N LEU A 22 21.06 14.76 9.35
CA LEU A 22 20.03 15.00 10.35
C LEU A 22 20.07 13.97 11.49
N ILE A 23 20.60 12.78 11.22
CA ILE A 23 20.71 11.70 12.21
C ILE A 23 21.72 12.07 13.29
N ASP A 24 22.88 12.57 12.86
CA ASP A 24 23.92 13.05 13.78
C ASP A 24 23.44 14.27 14.56
N ALA A 25 22.78 15.22 13.88
CA ALA A 25 22.23 16.42 14.51
C ALA A 25 21.16 16.13 15.57
N LEU A 26 20.38 15.06 15.38
CA LEU A 26 19.32 14.64 16.30
C LEU A 26 19.77 13.51 17.25
N ASN A 27 21.03 13.07 17.15
CA ASN A 27 21.60 11.96 17.92
C ASN A 27 20.74 10.69 17.86
N ILE A 28 20.19 10.37 16.68
CA ILE A 28 19.34 9.19 16.48
C ILE A 28 20.24 7.96 16.27
N LYS A 29 20.17 7.00 17.19
CA LYS A 29 20.98 5.76 17.13
C LYS A 29 20.20 4.54 16.68
N ASN A 30 18.88 4.58 16.86
CA ASN A 30 17.99 3.46 16.61
C ASN A 30 17.07 3.76 15.43
N PHE A 31 16.78 2.75 14.62
CA PHE A 31 15.88 2.85 13.47
C PHE A 31 14.86 1.71 13.51
N PRO A 32 13.60 1.93 13.07
CA PRO A 32 13.06 3.19 12.54
C PRO A 32 12.69 4.20 13.66
N THR A 33 12.97 5.50 13.46
CA THR A 33 12.67 6.59 14.41
C THR A 33 11.92 7.72 13.72
N MET A 34 10.99 8.35 14.43
CA MET A 34 10.24 9.53 14.01
C MET A 34 10.68 10.74 14.82
N ALA A 35 10.86 11.87 14.15
CA ALA A 35 11.04 13.17 14.78
C ALA A 35 9.97 14.14 14.29
N ILE A 36 9.32 14.86 15.21
CA ILE A 36 8.26 15.85 14.91
C ILE A 36 8.80 17.24 15.20
N PHE A 37 8.71 18.12 14.22
CA PHE A 37 9.09 19.53 14.33
C PHE A 37 7.86 20.42 14.24
N LYS A 38 7.78 21.44 15.10
CA LYS A 38 6.82 22.54 14.92
C LYS A 38 7.39 23.54 13.93
N TYR A 39 6.52 24.13 13.12
CA TYR A 39 6.93 25.19 12.19
C TYR A 39 7.71 26.28 12.96
N GLN A 40 8.82 26.74 12.37
CA GLN A 40 9.78 27.71 12.96
C GLN A 40 10.56 27.25 14.21
N HIS A 41 10.46 25.98 14.61
CA HIS A 41 11.26 25.44 15.72
C HIS A 41 12.45 24.65 15.17
N LEU A 42 13.65 25.00 15.63
CA LEU A 42 14.90 24.31 15.23
C LEU A 42 15.12 22.98 15.97
N LYS A 43 14.45 22.79 17.11
CA LYS A 43 14.51 21.56 17.91
C LYS A 43 13.25 20.73 17.68
N PRO A 44 13.36 19.40 17.61
CA PRO A 44 12.18 18.54 17.53
C PRO A 44 11.36 18.67 18.81
N LEU A 45 10.04 18.72 18.67
CA LEU A 45 9.11 18.60 19.80
C LEU A 45 9.09 17.18 20.36
N TYR A 46 9.33 16.19 19.50
CA TYR A 46 9.20 14.79 19.85
C TYR A 46 10.14 13.96 19.00
N VAL A 47 10.83 12.99 19.61
CA VAL A 47 11.68 12.00 18.93
C VAL A 47 11.42 10.65 19.60
N ALA A 48 10.97 9.66 18.83
CA ALA A 48 10.74 8.32 19.36
C ALA A 48 10.85 7.23 18.28
N GLU A 49 11.21 6.04 18.75
CA GLU A 49 11.31 4.84 17.91
C GLU A 49 9.92 4.40 17.45
N LEU A 50 9.75 4.18 16.14
CA LEU A 50 8.48 3.77 15.55
C LEU A 50 7.96 2.44 16.12
N GLY A 51 8.85 1.59 16.64
CA GLY A 51 8.46 0.33 17.28
C GLY A 51 7.69 0.52 18.61
N ARG A 52 7.75 1.71 19.22
CA ARG A 52 7.10 2.02 20.50
C ARG A 52 5.90 2.97 20.40
N ILE A 53 5.76 3.68 19.29
CA ILE A 53 4.63 4.59 19.07
C ILE A 53 3.50 3.78 18.44
N LEU A 54 2.41 3.57 19.18
CA LEU A 54 1.14 3.15 18.58
C LEU A 54 0.59 4.35 17.80
N PHE A 55 0.20 4.15 16.55
CA PHE A 55 -0.32 5.20 15.65
C PHE A 55 -1.39 6.09 16.33
N GLY A 56 -2.16 5.52 17.27
CA GLY A 56 -3.14 6.25 18.09
C GLY A 56 -2.57 7.35 19.01
N GLU A 57 -1.34 7.22 19.52
CA GLU A 57 -0.70 8.28 20.32
C GLU A 57 -0.32 9.48 19.45
N LEU A 58 0.12 9.22 18.22
CA LEU A 58 0.39 10.25 17.23
C LEU A 58 -0.91 10.96 16.81
N GLU A 59 -1.99 10.21 16.57
CA GLU A 59 -3.30 10.78 16.26
C GLU A 59 -3.82 11.64 17.41
N HIS A 60 -3.68 11.19 18.66
CA HIS A 60 -4.07 11.97 19.84
C HIS A 60 -3.21 13.24 19.99
N PHE A 61 -1.89 13.16 19.77
CA PHE A 61 -1.00 14.32 19.74
C PHE A 61 -1.40 15.35 18.66
N LEU A 62 -1.88 14.88 17.51
CA LEU A 62 -2.32 15.74 16.41
C LEU A 62 -3.74 16.29 16.59
N ALA A 63 -4.61 15.56 17.29
CA ALA A 63 -5.98 15.95 17.59
C ALA A 63 -6.05 17.02 18.69
N ASN A 64 -5.17 16.94 19.69
CA ASN A 64 -5.13 17.90 20.78
C ASN A 64 -4.29 19.12 20.42
N LYS A 65 -4.94 20.21 19.99
CA LYS A 65 -4.40 21.56 20.22
C LYS A 65 -5.48 22.54 20.63
N ASP A 66 -5.16 23.21 21.72
CA ASP A 66 -5.70 24.49 22.19
C ASP A 66 -7.12 24.43 22.77
N SER A 67 -7.20 24.05 24.05
CA SER A 67 -8.28 24.45 24.94
C SER A 67 -8.09 25.92 25.33
N GLU A 68 -8.44 26.83 24.42
CA GLU A 68 -8.90 28.17 24.78
C GLU A 68 -10.16 28.46 23.94
N ASN A 69 -11.27 28.71 24.66
CA ASN A 69 -12.62 29.09 24.22
C ASN A 69 -12.58 30.19 23.13
N GLU A 70 -13.45 30.36 22.14
CA GLU A 70 -14.89 30.19 21.86
C GLU A 70 -15.01 30.26 20.30
N ILE A 71 -16.03 29.76 19.56
CA ILE A 71 -17.39 30.28 19.42
C ILE A 71 -18.28 29.21 18.73
N VAL A 72 -19.46 29.06 19.33
CA VAL A 72 -20.79 28.57 18.93
C VAL A 72 -21.14 28.44 17.42
N GLU A 73 -21.90 27.37 17.13
CA GLU A 73 -22.89 27.11 16.05
C GLU A 73 -22.46 27.01 14.57
N ASN A 74 -22.37 25.76 14.08
CA ASN A 74 -23.44 25.14 13.27
C ASN A 74 -22.97 23.77 12.75
N THR A 75 -23.27 22.70 13.48
CA THR A 75 -23.18 21.33 12.98
C THR A 75 -24.36 21.03 12.05
N THR A 76 -24.37 21.66 10.86
CA THR A 76 -24.75 20.90 9.68
C THR A 76 -23.56 20.01 9.37
N GLN A 77 -23.75 18.69 9.43
CA GLN A 77 -22.75 17.72 8.98
C GLN A 77 -22.39 18.05 7.53
N ASN A 78 -21.33 18.83 7.35
CA ASN A 78 -20.70 19.00 6.06
C ASN A 78 -20.03 17.67 5.75
N LEU A 79 -20.79 16.74 5.15
CA LEU A 79 -20.26 15.60 4.40
C LEU A 79 -19.00 16.08 3.70
N SER A 80 -17.89 15.42 3.99
CA SER A 80 -16.57 15.82 3.49
C SER A 80 -16.66 15.98 1.98
N LEU A 81 -15.91 16.92 1.41
CA LEU A 81 -15.89 17.18 -0.04
C LEU A 81 -15.75 15.88 -0.87
N CYS A 82 -15.06 14.88 -0.31
CA CYS A 82 -14.86 13.56 -0.88
C CYS A 82 -16.07 12.62 -0.83
N GLU A 83 -16.98 12.77 0.14
CA GLU A 83 -18.25 12.02 0.20
C GLU A 83 -19.27 12.56 -0.82
N ARG A 84 -19.18 13.86 -1.16
CA ARG A 84 -20.05 14.48 -2.17
C ARG A 84 -19.53 14.30 -3.60
N ASP A 85 -18.21 14.29 -3.78
CA ASP A 85 -17.57 14.21 -5.09
C ASP A 85 -16.25 13.42 -4.99
N ILE A 86 -16.37 12.09 -5.12
CA ILE A 86 -15.22 11.18 -5.00
C ILE A 86 -14.18 11.43 -6.11
N VAL A 87 -14.57 12.04 -7.24
CA VAL A 87 -13.70 12.38 -8.37
C VAL A 87 -12.74 13.51 -8.00
N LYS A 88 -13.17 14.50 -7.21
CA LYS A 88 -12.26 15.54 -6.68
C LYS A 88 -11.24 15.00 -5.69
N CYS A 89 -11.51 13.86 -5.07
CA CYS A 89 -10.60 13.15 -4.18
C CYS A 89 -9.93 11.95 -4.84
N ARG A 90 -9.86 11.92 -6.18
CA ARG A 90 -9.30 10.81 -6.94
C ARG A 90 -7.91 10.37 -6.48
N GLN A 91 -7.04 11.33 -6.17
CA GLN A 91 -5.68 11.06 -5.66
C GLN A 91 -5.65 10.35 -4.30
N ARG A 92 -6.75 10.39 -3.53
CA ARG A 92 -6.86 9.78 -2.20
C ARG A 92 -7.48 8.39 -2.21
N PHE A 93 -8.40 8.11 -3.15
CA PHE A 93 -9.23 6.90 -3.11
C PHE A 93 -9.04 5.98 -4.31
N PHE A 94 -8.43 6.45 -5.41
CA PHE A 94 -8.24 5.64 -6.61
C PHE A 94 -6.79 5.19 -6.70
N VAL A 95 -6.60 3.90 -6.93
CA VAL A 95 -5.30 3.29 -7.20
C VAL A 95 -5.09 3.24 -8.71
N SER A 96 -3.86 3.47 -9.17
CA SER A 96 -3.54 3.33 -10.59
C SER A 96 -3.44 1.85 -10.98
N GLU A 97 -3.77 1.51 -12.22
CA GLU A 97 -3.56 0.16 -12.76
C GLU A 97 -2.11 -0.31 -12.56
N SER A 98 -1.13 0.60 -12.76
CA SER A 98 0.29 0.29 -12.56
C SER A 98 0.63 -0.07 -11.11
N ASP A 99 0.08 0.65 -10.13
CA ASP A 99 0.34 0.36 -8.71
C ASP A 99 -0.26 -0.98 -8.30
N MET A 100 -1.48 -1.28 -8.77
CA MET A 100 -2.09 -2.58 -8.56
C MET A 100 -1.26 -3.71 -9.14
N LEU A 101 -0.82 -3.57 -10.40
CA LEU A 101 -0.03 -4.58 -11.09
C LEU A 101 1.34 -4.78 -10.43
N LYS A 102 2.03 -3.69 -10.04
CA LYS A 102 3.29 -3.77 -9.31
C LYS A 102 3.12 -4.46 -7.96
N ALA A 103 2.07 -4.11 -7.22
CA ALA A 103 1.79 -4.73 -5.94
C ALA A 103 1.52 -6.24 -6.08
N MET A 104 0.72 -6.63 -7.09
CA MET A 104 0.43 -8.05 -7.32
C MET A 104 1.65 -8.82 -7.79
N ARG A 105 2.40 -8.29 -8.76
CA ARG A 105 3.66 -8.90 -9.22
C ARG A 105 4.60 -9.12 -8.05
N TYR A 106 4.77 -8.10 -7.21
CA TYR A 106 5.62 -8.20 -6.03
C TYR A 106 5.13 -9.28 -5.05
N ALA A 107 3.82 -9.35 -4.80
CA ALA A 107 3.25 -10.35 -3.90
C ALA A 107 3.37 -11.80 -4.42
N ILE A 108 3.13 -12.03 -5.71
CA ILE A 108 3.12 -13.39 -6.30
C ILE A 108 4.49 -13.86 -6.76
N PHE A 109 5.43 -12.94 -7.01
CA PHE A 109 6.77 -13.28 -7.48
C PHE A 109 7.82 -12.92 -6.44
N ASP A 110 8.05 -11.63 -6.20
CA ASP A 110 9.17 -11.15 -5.39
C ASP A 110 9.10 -11.62 -3.92
N GLU A 111 7.91 -11.74 -3.33
CA GLU A 111 7.74 -12.32 -1.99
C GLU A 111 7.82 -13.85 -1.97
N VAL A 112 7.31 -14.52 -3.01
CA VAL A 112 7.30 -16.00 -3.07
C VAL A 112 8.71 -16.55 -3.22
N ILE A 113 9.53 -15.96 -4.09
CA ILE A 113 10.91 -16.41 -4.36
C ILE A 113 11.88 -16.20 -3.18
N ARG A 114 11.45 -15.50 -2.12
CA ARG A 114 12.24 -15.39 -0.88
C ARG A 114 12.20 -16.65 -0.03
N SER A 115 11.24 -17.53 -0.27
CA SER A 115 11.14 -18.83 0.39
C SER A 115 12.10 -19.82 -0.26
N ASP A 116 12.54 -20.87 0.44
CA ASP A 116 13.46 -21.86 -0.15
C ASP A 116 12.75 -22.80 -1.15
N SER A 117 11.50 -23.17 -0.86
CA SER A 117 10.69 -24.03 -1.71
C SER A 117 9.19 -23.83 -1.42
N LEU A 118 8.33 -24.20 -2.37
CA LEU A 118 6.89 -24.17 -2.22
C LEU A 118 6.41 -25.58 -1.91
N ALA A 119 5.91 -25.77 -0.69
CA ALA A 119 5.40 -27.04 -0.21
C ALA A 119 4.16 -26.83 0.67
N ASP A 120 3.35 -27.88 0.81
CA ASP A 120 2.24 -28.01 1.76
C ASP A 120 1.29 -26.80 1.78
N SER A 121 1.20 -26.12 2.93
CA SER A 121 0.32 -24.99 3.16
C SER A 121 0.69 -23.78 2.31
N ASN A 122 1.99 -23.56 2.06
CA ASN A 122 2.44 -22.41 1.29
C ASN A 122 2.05 -22.57 -0.19
N LEU A 123 2.16 -23.80 -0.71
CA LEU A 123 1.74 -24.14 -2.07
C LEU A 123 0.22 -23.96 -2.24
N THR A 124 -0.57 -24.43 -1.28
CA THR A 124 -2.03 -24.23 -1.30
C THR A 124 -2.39 -22.75 -1.21
N ALA A 125 -1.74 -22.00 -0.32
CA ALA A 125 -2.01 -20.58 -0.13
C ALA A 125 -1.72 -19.75 -1.38
N ILE A 126 -0.58 -19.98 -2.05
CA ILE A 126 -0.26 -19.24 -3.29
C ILE A 126 -1.20 -19.61 -4.43
N ARG A 127 -1.60 -20.89 -4.52
CA ARG A 127 -2.55 -21.37 -5.52
C ARG A 127 -3.93 -20.70 -5.34
N ASP A 128 -4.44 -20.66 -4.11
CA ASP A 128 -5.73 -20.03 -3.82
C ASP A 128 -5.68 -18.51 -3.99
N PHE A 129 -4.55 -17.89 -3.66
CA PHE A 129 -4.33 -16.47 -3.92
C PHE A 129 -4.37 -16.15 -5.43
N LEU A 130 -3.69 -16.96 -6.26
CA LEU A 130 -3.72 -16.83 -7.71
C LEU A 130 -5.12 -17.05 -8.30
N ASP A 131 -5.87 -18.04 -7.80
CA ASP A 131 -7.27 -18.27 -8.22
C ASP A 131 -8.19 -17.09 -7.87
N MET A 132 -8.02 -16.52 -6.68
CA MET A 132 -8.77 -15.36 -6.23
C MET A 132 -8.44 -14.12 -7.07
N LEU A 133 -7.17 -13.91 -7.43
CA LEU A 133 -6.77 -12.84 -8.35
C LEU A 133 -7.32 -13.06 -9.76
N ALA A 134 -7.23 -14.27 -10.31
CA ALA A 134 -7.75 -14.58 -11.65
C ALA A 134 -9.26 -14.31 -11.77
N LYS A 135 -10.02 -14.50 -10.68
CA LYS A 135 -11.48 -14.29 -10.67
C LYS A 135 -11.89 -12.83 -10.39
N ASN A 136 -11.15 -12.12 -9.55
CA ASN A 136 -11.62 -10.86 -8.97
C ASN A 136 -10.75 -9.63 -9.32
N PHE A 137 -9.59 -9.82 -9.96
CA PHE A 137 -8.74 -8.68 -10.29
C PHE A 137 -9.42 -7.76 -11.33
N PRO A 138 -9.50 -6.44 -11.09
CA PRO A 138 -10.29 -5.55 -11.93
C PRO A 138 -9.63 -5.34 -13.29
N THR A 139 -10.41 -5.59 -14.34
CA THR A 139 -10.02 -5.42 -15.76
C THR A 139 -10.72 -4.25 -16.44
N THR A 140 -11.58 -3.54 -15.72
CA THR A 140 -12.28 -2.35 -16.22
C THR A 140 -12.19 -1.23 -15.20
N THR A 141 -12.28 0.01 -15.69
CA THR A 141 -12.36 1.20 -14.86
C THR A 141 -13.42 2.14 -15.41
N ILE A 142 -14.04 2.91 -14.52
CA ILE A 142 -15.05 3.90 -14.89
C ILE A 142 -14.34 5.20 -15.24
N TYR A 143 -14.56 5.71 -16.46
CA TYR A 143 -14.01 6.98 -16.89
C TYR A 143 -15.05 8.10 -16.71
N TYR A 144 -14.88 8.91 -15.67
CA TYR A 144 -15.89 9.90 -15.21
C TYR A 144 -16.12 11.14 -16.12
N ASN A 145 -15.79 11.09 -17.42
CA ASN A 145 -15.99 12.23 -18.32
C ASN A 145 -16.56 11.88 -19.70
N ILE A 146 -16.89 10.61 -19.94
CA ILE A 146 -17.48 10.14 -21.20
C ILE A 146 -18.57 9.17 -20.78
N THR A 147 -19.82 9.41 -21.20
CA THR A 147 -21.02 8.57 -21.01
C THR A 147 -20.69 7.10 -20.77
N ASP A 148 -20.74 6.64 -19.52
CA ASP A 148 -20.76 5.25 -19.02
C ASP A 148 -19.94 4.17 -19.77
N GLU A 149 -18.87 4.55 -20.47
CA GLU A 149 -18.01 3.58 -21.13
C GLU A 149 -16.96 3.07 -20.14
N ASN A 150 -17.18 1.85 -19.65
CA ASN A 150 -16.18 1.09 -18.91
C ASN A 150 -14.92 0.95 -19.77
N LYS A 151 -13.87 1.69 -19.42
CA LYS A 151 -12.57 1.59 -20.08
C LYS A 151 -11.94 0.26 -19.68
N LYS A 152 -11.60 -0.56 -20.67
CA LYS A 152 -10.83 -1.79 -20.44
C LYS A 152 -9.38 -1.46 -20.03
N LEU A 153 -8.89 -2.22 -19.07
CA LEU A 153 -7.53 -2.22 -18.54
C LEU A 153 -6.78 -3.38 -19.18
N SER A 154 -6.12 -3.12 -20.31
CA SER A 154 -5.48 -4.18 -21.11
C SER A 154 -4.34 -4.88 -20.38
N ASN A 155 -3.60 -4.18 -19.50
CA ASN A 155 -2.54 -4.81 -18.74
C ASN A 155 -3.11 -5.65 -17.59
N SER A 156 -4.20 -5.21 -16.95
CA SER A 156 -4.95 -6.05 -16.02
C SER A 156 -5.52 -7.31 -16.68
N GLU A 157 -6.07 -7.23 -17.90
CA GLU A 157 -6.55 -8.42 -18.62
C GLU A 157 -5.41 -9.41 -18.90
N ARG A 158 -4.23 -8.92 -19.29
CA ARG A 158 -3.02 -9.76 -19.45
C ARG A 158 -2.60 -10.40 -18.12
N ALA A 159 -2.62 -9.65 -17.03
CA ALA A 159 -2.26 -10.14 -15.71
C ALA A 159 -3.24 -11.21 -15.19
N VAL A 160 -4.55 -11.06 -15.43
CA VAL A 160 -5.55 -12.08 -15.10
C VAL A 160 -5.26 -13.40 -15.82
N ASN A 161 -4.88 -13.33 -17.11
CA ASN A 161 -4.47 -14.52 -17.86
C ASN A 161 -3.21 -15.17 -17.28
N LEU A 162 -2.21 -14.38 -16.88
CA LEU A 162 -1.02 -14.87 -16.17
C LEU A 162 -1.42 -15.59 -14.87
N PHE A 163 -2.27 -14.97 -14.03
CA PHE A 163 -2.70 -15.56 -12.75
C PHE A 163 -3.38 -16.91 -12.96
N GLY A 164 -4.27 -17.00 -13.96
CA GLY A 164 -4.92 -18.25 -14.34
C GLY A 164 -3.91 -19.32 -14.77
N LYS A 165 -2.99 -19.01 -15.69
CA LYS A 165 -1.97 -19.95 -16.15
C LYS A 165 -1.03 -20.43 -15.03
N MET A 166 -0.68 -19.55 -14.10
CA MET A 166 0.12 -19.92 -12.94
C MET A 166 -0.65 -20.83 -11.99
N ARG A 167 -1.93 -20.54 -11.70
CA ARG A 167 -2.80 -21.42 -10.92
C ARG A 167 -2.89 -22.81 -11.57
N ASP A 168 -3.15 -22.86 -12.87
CA ASP A 168 -3.31 -24.12 -13.60
C ASP A 168 -2.01 -24.94 -13.58
N TYR A 169 -0.84 -24.30 -13.68
CA TYR A 169 0.45 -24.95 -13.50
C TYR A 169 0.63 -25.56 -12.11
N LEU A 170 0.20 -24.87 -11.04
CA LEU A 170 0.25 -25.42 -9.68
C LEU A 170 -0.74 -26.59 -9.49
N ASP A 171 -1.92 -26.50 -10.11
CA ASP A 171 -2.92 -27.58 -10.10
C ASP A 171 -2.39 -28.83 -10.85
N GLU A 172 -1.72 -28.65 -11.99
CA GLU A 172 -1.09 -29.74 -12.77
C GLU A 172 0.07 -30.41 -12.02
N ARG A 173 0.89 -29.62 -11.31
CA ARG A 173 1.99 -30.13 -10.50
C ARG A 173 1.49 -30.91 -9.27
N GLY A 174 0.30 -30.62 -8.77
CA GLY A 174 -0.31 -31.28 -7.62
C GLY A 174 0.19 -30.72 -6.28
N LEU A 175 -0.75 -30.37 -5.40
CA LEU A 175 -0.52 -29.68 -4.13
C LEU A 175 0.29 -30.45 -3.07
N GLN A 176 0.69 -31.70 -3.36
CA GLN A 176 1.53 -32.52 -2.48
C GLN A 176 3.00 -32.56 -2.90
N ASN A 177 3.33 -31.94 -4.05
CA ASN A 177 4.70 -31.92 -4.56
C ASN A 177 5.44 -30.68 -4.07
N ILE A 178 6.73 -30.85 -3.77
CA ILE A 178 7.63 -29.75 -3.47
C ILE A 178 8.05 -29.12 -4.79
N ILE A 179 7.79 -27.81 -4.96
CA ILE A 179 8.20 -27.05 -6.13
C ILE A 179 9.47 -26.26 -5.78
N PRO A 180 10.61 -26.53 -6.44
CA PRO A 180 11.83 -25.73 -6.30
C PRO A 180 11.60 -24.28 -6.75
N MET A 181 12.19 -23.30 -6.06
CA MET A 181 12.01 -21.89 -6.41
C MET A 181 12.50 -21.51 -7.79
N GLU A 182 13.61 -22.11 -8.26
CA GLU A 182 14.11 -21.83 -9.61
C GLU A 182 13.11 -22.28 -10.68
N GLU A 183 12.41 -23.40 -10.47
CA GLU A 183 11.36 -23.85 -11.38
C GLU A 183 10.17 -22.88 -11.39
N TYR A 184 9.72 -22.47 -10.21
CA TYR A 184 8.63 -21.50 -10.06
C TYR A 184 8.97 -20.17 -10.77
N LYS A 185 10.19 -19.68 -10.55
CA LYS A 185 10.70 -18.43 -11.11
C LYS A 185 10.79 -18.48 -12.63
N GLU A 186 11.36 -19.55 -13.18
CA GLU A 186 11.46 -19.74 -14.63
C GLU A 186 10.06 -19.80 -15.26
N LYS A 187 9.15 -20.57 -14.67
CA LYS A 187 7.78 -20.68 -15.15
C LYS A 187 7.06 -19.33 -15.14
N PHE A 188 7.19 -18.56 -14.07
CA PHE A 188 6.58 -17.24 -13.94
C PHE A 188 7.09 -16.28 -15.01
N LEU A 189 8.42 -16.17 -15.17
CA LEU A 189 9.03 -15.26 -16.14
C LEU A 189 8.66 -15.62 -17.59
N ASN A 190 8.54 -16.92 -17.90
CA ASN A 190 8.10 -17.38 -19.22
C ASN A 190 6.64 -17.01 -19.53
N LEU A 191 5.79 -16.91 -18.51
CA LEU A 191 4.38 -16.55 -18.66
C LEU A 191 4.14 -15.04 -18.65
N GLU A 192 5.07 -14.25 -18.09
CA GLU A 192 4.99 -12.78 -17.95
C GLU A 192 5.19 -12.02 -19.28
N VAL A 193 5.70 -12.68 -20.32
CA VAL A 193 6.05 -12.10 -21.63
C VAL A 193 4.86 -11.47 -22.37
#